data_AF-A0A2D9WYR2-F1
#
_entry.id   AF-A0A2D9WYR2-F1
#
_cell.length_a   1.000
_cell.length_b   1.000
_cell.length_c   1.000
_cell.angle_alpha   90.00
_cell.angle_beta   90.00
_cell.angle_gamma   90.00
#
_symmetry.space_group_name_H-M   'P 1'
#
loop_
_entity.id
_entity.type
_entity.pdbx_description
1 polymer ?
#
loop_
_entity_poly.entity_id
_entity_poly.type
_entity_poly.pdbx_seq_one_letter_code
_entity_poly.pdbx_strand_id
1 'polypeptide(L)'
;MNGFEWVVFFLFIQLIHFLGTWKLYISAGERPWKAIIPIYNAIIFLKILHRPKWWVLLLFLPVINLMIFMVLWVDTVKHFGKTSPIDGVIAILTLGFFIYTINYQKSPKYLVDKSMIKRSAFNEWIGSIIFAVIAATFVHNYFFQPYIIPTGSLEKSLLIGDFLFVSKFHYGARVPSTTLAFPMVHDTLPIIKSRSYLKKPQLPYMRFPKLQQIKRNDIVVFNWPADTVRQFFVKEAGVKKPIDKKSNYVKRCVGLPGDELEIKNGFVYIDGKKNQLPNR
;
A
#
# COMPACT_ATOMS: atom_id res chain seq x y z
N MET A 1 -10.16 14.68 4.00
CA MET A 1 -11.58 14.31 3.93
C MET A 1 -11.99 13.79 5.29
N ASN A 2 -13.15 14.17 5.80
CA ASN A 2 -13.68 13.59 7.04
C ASN A 2 -14.17 12.14 6.79
N GLY A 3 -14.53 11.40 7.84
CA GLY A 3 -14.99 10.01 7.71
C GLY A 3 -16.24 9.86 6.83
N PHE A 4 -17.18 10.80 6.93
CA PHE A 4 -18.39 10.82 6.13
C PHE A 4 -18.10 11.04 4.63
N GLU A 5 -17.25 12.00 4.30
CA GLU A 5 -16.78 12.29 2.93
C GLU A 5 -16.11 11.06 2.30
N TRP A 6 -15.37 10.27 3.10
CA TRP A 6 -14.79 9.01 2.63
C TRP A 6 -15.85 7.95 2.30
N VAL A 7 -16.92 7.86 3.10
CA VAL A 7 -18.06 6.96 2.82
C VAL A 7 -18.77 7.39 1.54
N VAL A 8 -19.09 8.69 1.41
CA VAL A 8 -19.72 9.24 0.19
C VAL A 8 -18.84 9.00 -1.04
N PHE A 9 -17.53 9.24 -0.92
CA PHE A 9 -16.57 8.97 -1.99
C PHE A 9 -16.56 7.48 -2.39
N PHE A 10 -16.55 6.57 -1.41
CA PHE A 10 -16.60 5.14 -1.68
C PHE A 10 -17.90 4.73 -2.39
N LEU A 11 -19.05 5.24 -1.96
CA LEU A 11 -20.34 4.99 -2.62
C LEU A 11 -20.37 5.56 -4.04
N PHE A 12 -19.76 6.73 -4.27
CA PHE A 12 -19.64 7.32 -5.60
C PHE A 12 -18.76 6.47 -6.54
N ILE A 13 -17.60 6.00 -6.06
CA ILE A 13 -16.74 5.08 -6.82
C ILE A 13 -17.48 3.76 -7.11
N GLN A 14 -18.25 3.25 -6.14
CA GLN A 14 -19.07 2.06 -6.31
C GLN A 14 -20.17 2.26 -7.37
N LEU A 15 -20.79 3.43 -7.42
CA LEU A 15 -21.75 3.79 -8.47
C LEU A 15 -21.09 3.83 -9.85
N ILE A 16 -19.92 4.46 -9.98
CA ILE A 16 -19.12 4.45 -11.22
C ILE A 16 -18.77 3.03 -11.62
N HIS A 17 -18.35 2.18 -10.69
CA HIS A 17 -18.04 0.78 -10.99
C HIS A 17 -19.28 0.02 -11.46
N PHE A 18 -20.42 0.20 -10.80
CA PHE A 18 -21.70 -0.41 -11.18
C PHE A 18 -22.10 -0.02 -12.61
N LEU A 19 -22.11 1.28 -12.93
CA LEU A 19 -22.48 1.79 -14.25
C LEU A 19 -21.58 1.25 -15.37
N GLY A 20 -20.32 0.95 -15.05
CA GLY A 20 -19.34 0.39 -15.98
C GLY A 20 -19.40 -1.13 -16.15
N THR A 21 -20.09 -1.86 -15.28
CA THR A 21 -19.98 -3.34 -15.23
C THR A 21 -21.30 -4.10 -15.19
N TRP A 22 -22.43 -3.46 -14.90
CA TRP A 22 -23.69 -4.17 -14.69
C TRP A 22 -24.17 -5.03 -15.89
N LYS A 23 -23.90 -4.63 -17.13
CA LYS A 23 -24.25 -5.44 -18.32
C LYS A 23 -23.25 -6.58 -18.55
N LEU A 24 -22.00 -6.41 -18.12
CA LEU A 24 -21.01 -7.48 -18.11
C LEU A 24 -21.44 -8.62 -17.18
N TYR A 25 -22.08 -8.31 -16.05
CA TYR A 25 -22.65 -9.34 -15.15
C TYR A 25 -23.74 -10.14 -15.86
N ILE A 26 -24.63 -9.48 -16.61
CA ILE A 26 -25.68 -10.14 -17.39
C ILE A 26 -25.06 -11.08 -18.43
N SER A 27 -24.05 -10.61 -19.16
CA SER A 27 -23.32 -11.41 -20.14
C SER A 27 -22.59 -12.61 -19.52
N ALA A 28 -22.14 -12.47 -18.26
CA ALA A 28 -21.55 -13.57 -17.48
C ALA A 28 -22.58 -14.50 -16.81
N GLY A 29 -23.88 -14.31 -17.06
CA GLY A 29 -24.96 -15.14 -16.47
C GLY A 29 -25.31 -14.80 -15.02
N GLU A 30 -24.89 -13.63 -14.52
CA GLU A 30 -25.18 -13.15 -13.17
C GLU A 30 -26.26 -12.05 -13.18
N ARG A 31 -26.99 -11.90 -12.06
CA ARG A 31 -28.04 -10.87 -11.94
C ARG A 31 -27.40 -9.47 -11.78
N PRO A 32 -27.91 -8.42 -12.44
CA PRO A 32 -27.27 -7.10 -12.45
C PRO A 32 -27.26 -6.41 -11.08
N TRP A 33 -28.28 -6.63 -10.24
CA TRP A 33 -28.32 -6.07 -8.88
C TRP A 33 -27.15 -6.56 -8.01
N LYS A 34 -26.54 -7.71 -8.32
CA LYS A 34 -25.35 -8.17 -7.58
C LYS A 34 -24.17 -7.22 -7.73
N ALA A 35 -24.11 -6.43 -8.80
CA ALA A 35 -23.05 -5.47 -9.05
C ALA A 35 -23.15 -4.21 -8.16
N ILE A 36 -24.31 -3.92 -7.56
CA ILE A 36 -24.50 -2.69 -6.75
C ILE A 36 -24.09 -2.86 -5.30
N ILE A 37 -24.34 -4.04 -4.71
CA ILE A 37 -24.12 -4.29 -3.28
C ILE A 37 -22.62 -4.30 -3.00
N PRO A 38 -22.09 -3.40 -2.16
CA PRO A 38 -20.66 -3.36 -1.82
C PRO A 38 -20.20 -4.70 -1.25
N ILE A 39 -18.92 -5.05 -1.46
CA ILE A 39 -18.30 -6.32 -1.06
C ILE A 39 -18.86 -7.52 -1.85
N TYR A 40 -20.17 -7.70 -1.88
CA TYR A 40 -20.81 -8.79 -2.62
C TYR A 40 -20.53 -8.67 -4.12
N ASN A 41 -20.59 -7.47 -4.68
CA ASN A 41 -20.17 -7.21 -6.05
C ASN A 41 -18.73 -7.66 -6.30
N ALA A 42 -17.80 -7.36 -5.39
CA ALA A 42 -16.39 -7.74 -5.53
C ALA A 42 -16.21 -9.26 -5.51
N ILE A 43 -16.93 -9.98 -4.66
CA ILE A 43 -16.91 -11.45 -4.62
C ILE A 43 -17.39 -12.05 -5.96
N ILE A 44 -18.52 -11.55 -6.48
CA ILE A 44 -19.08 -12.03 -7.75
C ILE A 44 -18.20 -11.63 -8.92
N PHE A 45 -17.64 -10.43 -8.92
CA PHE A 45 -16.71 -9.96 -9.95
C PHE A 45 -15.46 -10.83 -10.02
N LEU A 46 -14.86 -11.18 -8.88
CA LEU A 46 -13.73 -12.10 -8.83
C LEU A 46 -14.11 -13.50 -9.33
N LYS A 47 -15.34 -13.97 -9.03
CA LYS A 47 -15.87 -15.22 -9.59
C LYS A 47 -15.94 -15.15 -11.12
N ILE A 48 -16.48 -14.07 -11.69
CA ILE A 48 -16.56 -13.86 -13.15
C ILE A 48 -15.15 -13.86 -13.79
N LEU A 49 -14.16 -13.32 -13.09
CA LEU A 49 -12.77 -13.26 -13.58
C LEU A 49 -11.93 -14.50 -13.23
N HIS A 50 -12.54 -15.55 -12.66
CA HIS A 50 -11.83 -16.76 -12.20
C HIS A 50 -10.65 -16.46 -11.28
N ARG A 51 -10.81 -15.46 -10.39
CA ARG A 51 -9.85 -15.07 -9.37
C ARG A 51 -10.28 -15.57 -7.99
N PRO A 52 -9.33 -15.83 -7.08
CA PRO A 52 -9.67 -16.26 -5.72
C PRO A 52 -10.54 -15.23 -4.99
N LYS A 53 -11.62 -15.68 -4.34
CA LYS A 53 -12.54 -14.79 -3.61
C LYS A 53 -11.86 -14.02 -2.48
N TRP A 54 -10.77 -14.54 -1.90
CA TRP A 54 -10.02 -13.86 -0.84
C TRP A 54 -9.36 -12.55 -1.31
N TRP A 55 -9.20 -12.34 -2.63
CA TRP A 55 -8.69 -11.08 -3.19
C TRP A 55 -9.55 -9.87 -2.82
N VAL A 56 -10.80 -10.07 -2.40
CA VAL A 56 -11.63 -8.99 -1.84
C VAL A 56 -10.92 -8.23 -0.74
N LEU A 57 -10.17 -8.92 0.14
CA LEU A 57 -9.41 -8.27 1.22
C LEU A 57 -8.37 -7.29 0.67
N LEU A 58 -7.72 -7.62 -0.45
CA LEU A 58 -6.70 -6.79 -1.08
C LEU A 58 -7.29 -5.48 -1.67
N LEU A 59 -8.57 -5.48 -2.03
CA LEU A 59 -9.28 -4.29 -2.53
C LEU A 59 -9.51 -3.22 -1.45
N PHE A 60 -9.40 -3.60 -0.18
CA PHE A 60 -9.56 -2.68 0.95
C PHE A 60 -8.21 -2.25 1.56
N LEU A 61 -7.09 -2.82 1.11
CA LEU A 61 -5.76 -2.42 1.54
C LEU A 61 -5.25 -1.25 0.70
N PRO A 62 -4.99 -0.06 1.28
CA PRO A 62 -4.48 1.08 0.53
C PRO A 62 -3.17 0.76 -0.19
N VAL A 63 -2.95 1.43 -1.33
CA VAL A 63 -1.86 1.20 -2.30
C VAL A 63 -1.99 -0.15 -3.03
N ILE A 64 -2.24 -1.24 -2.32
CA ILE A 64 -2.44 -2.57 -2.89
C ILE A 64 -3.72 -2.63 -3.73
N ASN A 65 -4.79 -2.02 -3.24
CA ASN A 65 -6.06 -1.95 -3.94
C ASN A 65 -5.95 -1.31 -5.32
N LEU A 66 -5.19 -0.21 -5.45
CA LEU A 66 -4.92 0.46 -6.72
C LEU A 66 -4.24 -0.46 -7.72
N MET A 67 -3.26 -1.24 -7.26
CA MET A 67 -2.57 -2.22 -8.10
C MET A 67 -3.47 -3.38 -8.50
N ILE A 68 -4.29 -3.88 -7.57
CA ILE A 68 -5.25 -4.95 -7.86
C ILE A 68 -6.33 -4.45 -8.83
N PHE A 69 -6.82 -3.22 -8.71
CA PHE A 69 -7.77 -2.66 -9.68
C PHE A 69 -7.20 -2.65 -11.11
N MET A 70 -5.92 -2.28 -11.29
CA MET A 70 -5.26 -2.36 -12.59
C MET A 70 -5.25 -3.79 -13.14
N VAL A 71 -4.93 -4.78 -12.30
CA VAL A 71 -4.97 -6.21 -12.69
C VAL A 71 -6.40 -6.62 -13.08
N LEU A 72 -7.39 -6.25 -12.27
CA LEU A 72 -8.79 -6.59 -12.53
C LEU A 72 -9.33 -5.92 -13.79
N TRP A 73 -8.93 -4.69 -14.11
CA TRP A 73 -9.33 -4.03 -15.35
C TRP A 73 -8.79 -4.76 -16.58
N VAL A 74 -7.50 -5.12 -16.56
CA VAL A 74 -6.88 -5.92 -17.64
C VAL A 74 -7.56 -7.28 -17.78
N ASP A 75 -7.83 -7.96 -16.66
CA ASP A 75 -8.51 -9.25 -16.67
C ASP A 75 -9.94 -9.14 -17.21
N THR A 76 -10.67 -8.08 -16.86
CA THR A 76 -12.03 -7.84 -17.35
C THR A 76 -12.02 -7.73 -18.87
N VAL A 77 -11.19 -6.84 -19.40
CA VAL A 77 -11.07 -6.61 -20.84
C VAL A 77 -10.75 -7.91 -21.59
N LYS A 78 -9.85 -8.73 -21.06
CA LYS A 78 -9.52 -10.07 -21.61
C LYS A 78 -10.69 -11.04 -21.59
N HIS A 79 -11.43 -11.15 -20.48
CA HIS A 79 -12.59 -12.06 -20.38
C HIS A 79 -13.76 -11.61 -21.26
N PHE A 80 -13.81 -10.34 -21.66
CA PHE A 80 -14.83 -9.81 -22.57
C PHE A 80 -14.33 -9.65 -24.03
N GLY A 81 -13.36 -10.49 -24.43
CA GLY A 81 -12.98 -10.68 -25.84
C GLY A 81 -11.91 -9.71 -26.37
N LYS A 82 -11.38 -8.81 -25.54
CA LYS A 82 -10.30 -7.88 -25.90
C LYS A 82 -8.96 -8.46 -25.42
N THR A 83 -8.34 -9.28 -26.26
CA THR A 83 -7.13 -10.05 -25.88
C THR A 83 -5.82 -9.35 -26.25
N SER A 84 -5.85 -8.19 -26.91
CA SER A 84 -4.63 -7.49 -27.30
C SER A 84 -3.91 -6.91 -26.06
N PRO A 85 -2.56 -6.92 -26.01
CA PRO A 85 -1.82 -6.23 -24.97
C PRO A 85 -2.17 -4.73 -24.89
N ILE A 86 -2.44 -4.12 -26.04
CA ILE A 86 -2.82 -2.71 -26.17
C ILE A 86 -4.14 -2.43 -25.44
N ASP A 87 -5.12 -3.33 -25.53
CA ASP A 87 -6.41 -3.17 -24.84
C ASP A 87 -6.22 -3.11 -23.32
N GLY A 88 -5.32 -3.93 -22.78
CA GLY A 88 -4.97 -3.91 -21.35
C GLY A 88 -4.29 -2.60 -20.93
N VAL A 89 -3.36 -2.09 -21.73
CA VAL A 89 -2.72 -0.79 -21.48
C VAL A 89 -3.72 0.35 -21.53
N ILE A 90 -4.62 0.36 -22.53
CA ILE A 90 -5.69 1.35 -22.64
C ILE A 90 -6.61 1.28 -21.42
N ALA A 91 -6.95 0.08 -20.94
CA ALA A 91 -7.76 -0.09 -19.74
C ALA A 91 -7.11 0.56 -18.50
N ILE A 92 -5.79 0.42 -18.34
CA ILE A 92 -5.05 1.03 -17.23
C ILE A 92 -4.99 2.56 -17.40
N LEU A 93 -4.60 3.05 -18.58
CA LEU A 93 -4.44 4.49 -18.86
C LEU A 93 -5.76 5.26 -18.73
N THR A 94 -6.87 4.61 -19.08
CA THR A 94 -8.22 5.16 -18.92
C THR A 94 -8.79 4.94 -17.53
N LEU A 95 -8.02 4.48 -16.54
CA LEU A 95 -8.49 4.19 -15.18
C LEU A 95 -9.74 3.28 -15.15
N GLY A 96 -9.80 2.31 -16.06
CA GLY A 96 -10.93 1.38 -16.20
C GLY A 96 -12.09 1.91 -17.04
N PHE A 97 -12.11 3.18 -17.48
CA PHE A 97 -13.22 3.71 -18.30
C PHE A 97 -13.35 3.01 -19.66
N PHE A 98 -12.28 2.41 -20.19
CA PHE A 98 -12.37 1.58 -21.40
C PHE A 98 -13.40 0.43 -21.26
N ILE A 99 -13.60 -0.10 -20.05
CA ILE A 99 -14.58 -1.17 -19.78
C ILE A 99 -16.00 -0.74 -20.13
N TYR A 100 -16.32 0.57 -20.03
CA TYR A 100 -17.63 1.09 -20.44
C TYR A 100 -17.92 0.81 -21.91
N THR A 101 -16.91 0.94 -22.78
CA THR A 101 -17.08 0.69 -24.22
C THR A 101 -17.52 -0.74 -24.50
N ILE A 102 -17.02 -1.69 -23.70
CA ILE A 102 -17.37 -3.11 -23.77
C ILE A 102 -18.74 -3.34 -23.14
N ASN A 103 -19.00 -2.77 -21.97
CA ASN A 103 -20.25 -2.91 -21.23
C ASN A 103 -21.46 -2.45 -22.04
N TYR A 104 -21.34 -1.38 -22.82
CA TYR A 104 -22.43 -0.83 -23.65
C TYR A 104 -22.43 -1.34 -25.10
N GLN A 105 -21.58 -2.31 -25.45
CA GLN A 105 -21.65 -2.98 -26.75
C GLN A 105 -22.96 -3.81 -26.84
N LYS A 106 -23.52 -3.97 -28.06
CA LYS A 106 -24.80 -4.67 -28.27
C LYS A 106 -24.84 -6.09 -27.68
N SER A 107 -23.72 -6.81 -27.74
CA SER A 107 -23.56 -8.17 -27.20
C SER A 107 -22.13 -8.38 -26.71
N PRO A 108 -21.82 -8.02 -25.45
CA PRO A 108 -20.49 -8.28 -24.91
C PRO A 108 -20.29 -9.79 -24.83
N LYS A 109 -19.25 -10.31 -25.48
CA LYS A 109 -18.93 -11.74 -25.50
C LYS A 109 -18.13 -12.09 -24.24
N TYR A 110 -18.74 -12.78 -23.29
CA TYR A 110 -18.04 -13.33 -22.14
C TYR A 110 -17.36 -14.65 -22.50
N LEU A 111 -16.06 -14.74 -22.27
CA LEU A 111 -15.26 -15.95 -22.42
C LEU A 111 -15.24 -16.68 -21.08
N VAL A 112 -16.09 -17.70 -20.95
CA VAL A 112 -16.19 -18.53 -19.74
C VAL A 112 -14.90 -19.31 -19.52
N ASP A 113 -14.37 -19.94 -20.56
CA ASP A 113 -13.16 -20.74 -20.45
C ASP A 113 -11.91 -19.87 -20.60
N LYS A 114 -11.06 -19.89 -19.56
CA LYS A 114 -9.76 -19.21 -19.53
C LYS A 114 -8.81 -19.71 -20.62
N SER A 115 -9.01 -20.93 -21.14
CA SER A 115 -8.25 -21.48 -22.26
C SER A 115 -8.46 -20.69 -23.56
N MET A 116 -9.63 -20.09 -23.74
CA MET A 116 -9.97 -19.28 -24.93
C MET A 116 -9.28 -17.90 -24.92
N ILE A 117 -8.71 -17.49 -23.79
CA ILE A 117 -7.99 -16.22 -23.68
C ILE A 117 -6.57 -16.44 -24.20
N LYS A 118 -6.28 -15.93 -25.41
CA LYS A 118 -4.94 -15.97 -25.99
C LYS A 118 -3.92 -15.32 -25.04
N ARG A 119 -2.94 -16.10 -24.60
CA ARG A 119 -1.84 -15.62 -23.76
C ARG A 119 -0.59 -15.48 -24.61
N SER A 120 -0.14 -14.23 -24.75
CA SER A 120 1.21 -13.97 -25.27
C SER A 120 2.21 -14.13 -24.13
N ALA A 121 3.40 -14.69 -24.42
CA ALA A 121 4.50 -14.79 -23.46
C ALA A 121 4.83 -13.44 -22.80
N PHE A 122 4.75 -12.35 -23.58
CA PHE A 122 4.95 -10.99 -23.07
C PHE A 122 3.90 -10.61 -22.01
N ASN A 123 2.64 -11.00 -22.20
CA ASN A 123 1.56 -10.72 -21.23
C ASN A 123 1.73 -11.51 -19.93
N GLU A 124 2.20 -12.76 -20.02
CA GLU A 124 2.46 -13.58 -18.84
C GLU A 124 3.66 -13.05 -18.04
N TRP A 125 4.72 -12.64 -18.74
CA TRP A 125 5.89 -12.01 -18.13
C TRP A 125 5.53 -10.71 -17.39
N ILE A 126 4.81 -9.78 -18.04
CA ILE A 126 4.33 -8.55 -17.39
C ILE A 126 3.43 -8.87 -16.19
N GLY A 127 2.49 -9.81 -16.35
CA GLY A 127 1.58 -10.20 -15.27
C GLY A 127 2.33 -10.73 -14.03
N SER A 128 3.41 -11.48 -14.26
CA SER A 128 4.25 -12.04 -13.19
C SER A 128 5.03 -10.95 -12.46
N ILE A 129 5.57 -9.97 -13.20
CA ILE A 129 6.24 -8.80 -12.61
C ILE A 129 5.27 -7.97 -11.78
N ILE A 130 4.09 -7.64 -12.32
CA ILE A 130 3.08 -6.88 -11.59
C ILE A 130 2.70 -7.61 -10.29
N PHE A 131 2.48 -8.93 -10.36
CA PHE A 131 2.17 -9.72 -9.16
C PHE A 131 3.31 -9.70 -8.13
N ALA A 132 4.56 -9.83 -8.58
CA ALA A 132 5.73 -9.73 -7.71
C ALA A 132 5.83 -8.36 -7.03
N VAL A 133 5.60 -7.26 -7.76
CA VAL A 133 5.59 -5.90 -7.18
C VAL A 133 4.46 -5.73 -6.17
N ILE A 134 3.26 -6.28 -6.44
CA ILE A 134 2.13 -6.26 -5.50
C ILE A 134 2.50 -7.00 -4.21
N ALA A 135 3.00 -8.23 -4.33
CA ALA A 135 3.38 -9.06 -3.18
C ALA A 135 4.47 -8.38 -2.35
N ALA A 136 5.52 -7.88 -3.00
CA ALA A 136 6.61 -7.21 -2.32
C ALA A 136 6.18 -5.88 -1.68
N THR A 137 5.28 -5.11 -2.31
CA THR A 137 4.68 -3.90 -1.72
C THR A 137 3.82 -4.26 -0.50
N PHE A 138 3.07 -5.34 -0.55
CA PHE A 138 2.25 -5.83 0.56
C PHE A 138 3.13 -6.21 1.76
N VAL A 139 4.19 -6.99 1.51
CA VAL A 139 5.16 -7.37 2.55
C VAL A 139 5.85 -6.14 3.15
N HIS A 140 6.35 -5.22 2.31
CA HIS A 140 7.05 -4.00 2.77
C HIS A 140 6.16 -3.05 3.57
N ASN A 141 4.88 -2.94 3.20
CA ASN A 141 3.95 -2.06 3.90
C ASN A 141 3.52 -2.65 5.25
N TYR A 142 3.24 -3.96 5.31
CA TYR A 142 2.51 -4.55 6.44
C TYR A 142 3.31 -5.54 7.31
N PHE A 143 4.37 -6.17 6.79
CA PHE A 143 5.10 -7.21 7.52
C PHE A 143 6.44 -6.72 8.05
N PHE A 144 7.39 -6.48 7.15
CA PHE A 144 8.74 -6.03 7.51
C PHE A 144 9.30 -5.12 6.42
N GLN A 145 10.24 -4.26 6.79
CA GLN A 145 10.93 -3.40 5.85
C GLN A 145 12.44 -3.44 6.09
N PRO A 146 13.25 -3.63 5.03
CA PRO A 146 14.69 -3.52 5.14
C PRO A 146 15.11 -2.04 5.26
N TYR A 147 16.06 -1.75 6.14
CA TYR A 147 16.69 -0.43 6.28
C TYR A 147 18.21 -0.57 6.30
N ILE A 148 18.90 0.44 5.78
CA ILE A 148 20.36 0.57 5.86
C ILE A 148 20.65 1.70 6.83
N ILE A 149 21.59 1.51 7.76
CA ILE A 149 22.01 2.56 8.70
C ILE A 149 22.92 3.58 8.00
N PRO A 150 22.50 4.86 7.86
CA PRO A 150 23.30 5.85 7.16
C PRO A 150 24.18 6.71 8.10
N THR A 151 23.98 6.61 9.42
CA THR A 151 24.62 7.52 10.40
C THR A 151 25.12 6.77 11.63
N GLY A 152 26.19 7.30 12.22
CA GLY A 152 26.88 6.72 13.38
C GLY A 152 26.19 6.89 14.74
N SER A 153 24.95 7.39 14.78
CA SER A 153 24.30 7.77 16.04
C SER A 153 24.01 6.60 17.00
N LEU A 154 24.17 5.37 16.53
CA LEU A 154 24.05 4.14 17.30
C LEU A 154 25.31 3.27 17.21
N GLU A 155 26.49 3.82 16.87
CA GLU A 155 27.73 3.06 16.60
C GLU A 155 28.17 2.06 17.67
N LYS A 156 27.80 2.30 18.92
CA LYS A 156 28.04 1.34 20.02
C LYS A 156 27.26 0.03 19.86
N SER A 157 26.23 0.00 19.00
CA SER A 157 25.35 -1.15 18.79
C SER A 157 25.14 -1.48 17.31
N LEU A 158 25.04 -0.48 16.44
CA LEU A 158 24.83 -0.62 15.00
C LEU A 158 25.79 0.29 14.24
N LEU A 159 26.53 -0.29 13.30
CA LEU A 159 27.49 0.43 12.48
C LEU A 159 26.83 1.02 11.22
N ILE A 160 27.51 1.99 10.64
CA ILE A 160 27.14 2.54 9.34
C ILE A 160 27.26 1.44 8.28
N GLY A 161 26.20 1.24 7.49
CA GLY A 161 26.12 0.17 6.50
C GLY A 161 25.40 -1.09 6.97
N ASP A 162 25.09 -1.23 8.26
CA ASP A 162 24.34 -2.39 8.75
C ASP A 162 22.93 -2.45 8.11
N PHE A 163 22.52 -3.66 7.74
CA PHE A 163 21.20 -3.97 7.20
C PHE A 163 20.27 -4.45 8.31
N LEU A 164 19.16 -3.73 8.51
CA LEU A 164 18.15 -4.05 9.50
C LEU A 164 16.90 -4.62 8.83
N PHE A 165 16.41 -5.75 9.35
CA PHE A 165 15.06 -6.23 9.08
C PHE A 165 14.11 -5.75 10.17
N VAL A 166 13.34 -4.71 9.87
CA VAL A 166 12.44 -4.09 10.85
C VAL A 166 11.07 -4.72 10.77
N SER A 167 10.66 -5.40 11.84
CA SER A 167 9.32 -5.95 11.98
C SER A 167 8.28 -4.85 12.23
N LYS A 168 7.29 -4.75 11.33
CA LYS A 168 6.14 -3.84 11.45
C LYS A 168 4.92 -4.53 12.05
N PHE A 169 4.69 -5.79 11.71
CA PHE A 169 3.47 -6.50 12.11
C PHE A 169 3.37 -6.70 13.63
N HIS A 170 4.49 -7.02 14.30
CA HIS A 170 4.50 -7.22 15.76
C HIS A 170 4.08 -5.96 16.54
N TYR A 171 4.42 -4.77 16.06
CA TYR A 171 4.17 -3.50 16.75
C TYR A 171 2.97 -2.71 16.19
N GLY A 172 2.11 -3.40 15.44
CA GLY A 172 0.98 -2.79 14.75
C GLY A 172 1.43 -2.11 13.47
N ALA A 173 1.25 -2.80 12.34
CA ALA A 173 1.57 -2.23 11.05
C ALA A 173 0.69 -1.02 10.76
N ARG A 174 1.30 0.05 10.26
CA ARG A 174 0.58 1.28 9.91
C ARG A 174 0.02 1.17 8.51
N VAL A 175 -1.23 1.56 8.35
CA VAL A 175 -1.84 1.67 7.03
C VAL A 175 -1.34 2.95 6.37
N PRO A 176 -0.86 2.90 5.10
CA PRO A 176 -0.43 4.09 4.40
C PRO A 176 -1.54 5.15 4.36
N SER A 177 -1.27 6.33 4.90
CA SER A 177 -2.22 7.46 4.86
C SER A 177 -2.28 8.10 3.49
N THR A 178 -1.26 7.94 2.67
CA THR A 178 -1.25 8.52 1.32
C THR A 178 -2.02 7.63 0.35
N THR A 179 -3.03 8.20 -0.32
CA THR A 179 -3.97 7.45 -1.18
C THR A 179 -3.32 6.93 -2.46
N LEU A 180 -2.49 7.77 -3.09
CA LEU A 180 -1.76 7.45 -4.31
C LEU A 180 -0.27 7.69 -4.07
N ALA A 181 0.51 6.62 -4.13
CA ALA A 181 1.96 6.66 -4.06
C ALA A 181 2.57 5.61 -4.98
N PHE A 182 3.76 5.91 -5.52
CA PHE A 182 4.54 4.95 -6.27
C PHE A 182 5.01 3.81 -5.34
N PRO A 183 4.92 2.54 -5.78
CA PRO A 183 5.34 1.41 -4.99
C PRO A 183 6.85 1.47 -4.74
N MET A 184 7.28 0.98 -3.57
CA MET A 184 8.68 0.89 -3.15
C MET A 184 9.49 2.20 -3.05
N VAL A 185 8.86 3.35 -3.27
CA VAL A 185 9.51 4.66 -3.16
C VAL A 185 8.97 5.41 -1.94
N HIS A 186 9.88 5.96 -1.13
CA HIS A 186 9.51 6.65 0.11
C HIS A 186 8.95 8.05 -0.16
N ASP A 187 9.79 9.04 -0.49
CA ASP A 187 9.41 10.46 -0.63
C ASP A 187 9.50 10.95 -2.08
N THR A 188 10.60 10.66 -2.77
CA THR A 188 10.94 11.25 -4.07
C THR A 188 11.18 10.19 -5.13
N LEU A 189 10.67 10.40 -6.35
CA LEU A 189 10.97 9.56 -7.50
C LEU A 189 12.44 9.70 -7.91
N PRO A 190 13.21 8.59 -8.05
CA PRO A 190 14.64 8.67 -8.34
C PRO A 190 15.00 9.43 -9.62
N ILE A 191 14.19 9.28 -10.68
CA ILE A 191 14.48 9.84 -12.01
C ILE A 191 13.95 11.27 -12.13
N ILE A 192 12.66 11.46 -11.85
CA ILE A 192 11.94 12.72 -12.10
C ILE A 192 12.18 13.73 -10.97
N LYS A 193 12.78 13.30 -9.85
CA LYS A 193 13.04 14.10 -8.64
C LYS A 193 11.81 14.84 -8.09
N SER A 194 10.62 14.40 -8.47
CA SER A 194 9.33 14.89 -7.98
C SER A 194 8.80 13.99 -6.85
N ARG A 195 7.76 14.45 -6.15
CA ARG A 195 7.15 13.67 -5.07
C ARG A 195 6.62 12.34 -5.63
N SER A 196 6.93 11.26 -4.94
CA SER A 196 6.44 9.91 -5.26
C SER A 196 4.97 9.69 -4.89
N TYR A 197 4.27 10.72 -4.40
CA TYR A 197 2.94 10.59 -3.83
C TYR A 197 2.10 11.85 -3.98
N LEU A 198 0.79 11.66 -3.91
CA LEU A 198 -0.19 12.73 -3.88
C LEU A 198 -0.40 13.24 -2.46
N LYS A 199 -0.26 14.56 -2.22
CA LYS A 199 -0.34 15.13 -0.87
C LYS A 199 -1.76 15.13 -0.29
N LYS A 200 -2.79 15.20 -1.13
CA LYS A 200 -4.21 15.19 -0.75
C LYS A 200 -5.02 14.50 -1.86
N PRO A 201 -6.06 13.69 -1.56
CA PRO A 201 -6.58 13.39 -0.22
C PRO A 201 -5.66 12.43 0.57
N GLN A 202 -5.83 12.40 1.90
CA GLN A 202 -5.17 11.46 2.81
C GLN A 202 -6.22 10.65 3.55
N LEU A 203 -5.95 9.36 3.72
CA LEU A 203 -6.73 8.47 4.56
C LEU A 203 -6.51 8.82 6.04
N PRO A 204 -7.52 8.60 6.89
CA PRO A 204 -7.35 8.75 8.33
C PRO A 204 -6.23 7.83 8.82
N TYR A 205 -5.49 8.28 9.83
CA TYR A 205 -4.43 7.48 10.44
C TYR A 205 -5.04 6.21 11.05
N MET A 206 -4.55 5.05 10.60
CA MET A 206 -5.01 3.76 11.08
C MET A 206 -3.81 2.82 11.27
N ARG A 207 -3.89 1.98 12.29
CA ARG A 207 -2.86 0.99 12.63
C ARG A 207 -3.53 -0.33 12.99
N PHE A 208 -2.96 -1.42 12.53
CA PHE A 208 -3.39 -2.75 12.95
C PHE A 208 -3.09 -2.98 14.44
N PRO A 209 -3.82 -3.88 15.12
CA PRO A 209 -3.52 -4.26 16.49
C PRO A 209 -2.05 -4.67 16.66
N LYS A 210 -1.45 -4.25 17.78
CA LYS A 210 -0.09 -4.64 18.15
C LYS A 210 -0.13 -6.05 18.78
N LEU A 211 0.81 -6.90 18.39
CA LEU A 211 1.00 -8.23 18.98
C LEU A 211 1.96 -8.19 20.16
N GLN A 212 2.88 -7.22 20.17
CA GLN A 212 3.89 -7.03 21.19
C GLN A 212 3.99 -5.56 21.60
N GLN A 213 4.48 -5.32 22.81
CA GLN A 213 4.79 -3.98 23.31
C GLN A 213 6.30 -3.74 23.20
N ILE A 214 6.66 -2.47 22.98
CA ILE A 214 8.06 -2.05 22.95
C ILE A 214 8.64 -2.21 24.36
N LYS A 215 9.82 -2.82 24.46
CA LYS A 215 10.54 -2.99 25.72
C LYS A 215 11.63 -1.93 25.84
N ARG A 216 12.04 -1.67 27.08
CA ARG A 216 13.19 -0.83 27.35
C ARG A 216 14.42 -1.41 26.66
N ASN A 217 15.21 -0.51 26.10
CA ASN A 217 16.38 -0.76 25.28
C ASN A 217 16.14 -1.44 23.93
N ASP A 218 14.90 -1.63 23.46
CA ASP A 218 14.67 -2.07 22.08
C ASP A 218 15.20 -1.05 21.07
N ILE A 219 15.77 -1.52 19.97
CA ILE A 219 16.06 -0.68 18.80
C ILE A 219 14.76 -0.51 18.03
N VAL A 220 14.28 0.73 17.96
CA VAL A 220 13.02 1.09 17.31
C VAL A 220 13.27 1.93 16.07
N VAL A 221 12.41 1.72 15.07
CA VAL A 221 12.32 2.58 13.89
C VAL A 221 11.01 3.33 13.91
N PHE A 222 11.08 4.65 13.83
CA PHE A 222 9.92 5.53 13.89
C PHE A 222 10.09 6.71 12.94
N ASN A 223 8.98 7.37 12.60
CA ASN A 223 9.07 8.59 11.82
C ASN A 223 9.48 9.76 12.71
N TRP A 224 10.41 10.58 12.23
CA TRP A 224 10.82 11.80 12.90
C TRP A 224 9.63 12.76 13.09
N PRO A 225 9.21 13.07 14.33
CA PRO A 225 7.98 13.81 14.56
C PRO A 225 7.95 15.20 13.92
N ALA A 226 9.07 15.94 14.00
CA ALA A 226 9.19 17.30 13.49
C ALA A 226 9.40 17.37 11.95
N ASP A 227 9.70 16.25 11.30
CA ASP A 227 10.27 16.16 9.94
C ASP A 227 9.93 17.33 9.00
N THR A 228 10.95 18.13 8.71
CA THR A 228 10.90 19.27 7.80
C THR A 228 11.81 19.10 6.58
N VAL A 229 12.58 18.01 6.48
CA VAL A 229 13.65 17.88 5.47
C VAL A 229 13.22 16.94 4.36
N ARG A 230 13.55 17.24 3.09
CA ARG A 230 13.41 16.25 1.99
C ARG A 230 14.56 15.25 2.00
N GLN A 231 15.77 15.75 2.24
CA GLN A 231 17.00 14.99 2.30
C GLN A 231 17.77 15.40 3.56
N PHE A 232 18.36 14.42 4.23
CA PHE A 232 19.23 14.69 5.37
C PHE A 232 20.48 15.47 4.93
N PHE A 233 20.94 16.37 5.79
CA PHE A 233 22.17 17.16 5.60
C PHE A 233 22.15 18.16 4.43
N VAL A 234 21.00 18.42 3.81
CA VAL A 234 20.84 19.45 2.78
C VAL A 234 20.04 20.63 3.34
N LYS A 235 20.58 21.85 3.23
CA LYS A 235 19.92 23.08 3.70
C LYS A 235 18.90 23.54 2.67
N GLU A 236 17.61 23.32 2.94
CA GLU A 236 16.49 23.73 2.08
C GLU A 236 15.32 24.29 2.88
N ALA A 237 14.36 24.91 2.18
CA ALA A 237 13.09 25.29 2.77
C ALA A 237 12.33 24.06 3.30
N GLY A 238 11.85 24.17 4.54
CA GLY A 238 11.17 23.08 5.24
C GLY A 238 9.88 22.62 4.55
N VAL A 239 9.58 21.32 4.61
CA VAL A 239 8.40 20.71 3.99
C VAL A 239 7.59 19.92 5.01
N LYS A 240 6.26 20.12 5.00
CA LYS A 240 5.33 19.28 5.75
C LYS A 240 4.90 18.07 4.90
N LYS A 241 5.33 16.88 5.32
CA LYS A 241 5.00 15.59 4.69
C LYS A 241 3.83 14.87 5.40
N PRO A 242 3.07 14.02 4.67
CA PRO A 242 2.20 13.01 5.29
C PRO A 242 2.95 12.13 6.28
N ILE A 243 2.25 11.59 7.29
CA ILE A 243 2.86 10.81 8.38
C ILE A 243 3.64 9.60 7.86
N ASP A 244 3.07 8.87 6.89
CA ASP A 244 3.66 7.70 6.24
C ASP A 244 4.84 8.04 5.31
N LYS A 245 5.06 9.33 5.04
CA LYS A 245 6.11 9.84 4.15
C LYS A 245 7.21 10.58 4.89
N LYS A 246 7.10 10.71 6.21
CA LYS A 246 8.12 11.31 7.06
C LYS A 246 9.40 10.48 7.08
N SER A 247 10.53 11.15 7.27
CA SER A 247 11.84 10.52 7.38
C SER A 247 11.88 9.54 8.56
N ASN A 248 12.54 8.38 8.38
CA ASN A 248 12.65 7.35 9.42
C ASN A 248 13.92 7.55 10.25
N TYR A 249 13.81 7.34 11.56
CA TYR A 249 14.92 7.33 12.51
C TYR A 249 15.02 5.98 13.17
N VAL A 250 16.24 5.53 13.41
CA VAL A 250 16.55 4.35 14.22
C VAL A 250 17.17 4.83 15.53
N LYS A 251 16.54 4.52 16.66
CA LYS A 251 17.03 4.87 18.01
C LYS A 251 16.72 3.76 18.99
N ARG A 252 17.37 3.81 20.15
CA ARG A 252 17.08 2.94 21.29
C ARG A 252 15.95 3.54 22.12
N CYS A 253 14.92 2.76 22.40
CA CYS A 253 13.83 3.15 23.30
C CYS A 253 14.30 3.02 24.75
N VAL A 254 14.71 4.13 25.37
CA VAL A 254 15.24 4.10 26.75
C VAL A 254 14.13 4.24 27.78
N GLY A 255 13.21 5.19 27.61
CA GLY A 255 12.05 5.37 28.50
C GLY A 255 10.75 4.90 27.85
N LEU A 256 9.87 4.33 28.67
CA LEU A 256 8.50 3.96 28.35
C LEU A 256 7.50 4.91 29.02
N PRO A 257 6.21 4.92 28.61
CA PRO A 257 5.19 5.74 29.27
C PRO A 257 5.11 5.45 30.76
N GLY A 258 5.21 6.49 31.59
CA GLY A 258 5.21 6.39 33.05
C GLY A 258 6.60 6.41 33.68
N ASP A 259 7.67 6.24 32.90
CA ASP A 259 9.04 6.25 33.41
C ASP A 259 9.50 7.67 33.76
N GLU A 260 10.28 7.79 34.85
CA GLU A 260 11.10 8.97 35.12
C GLU A 260 12.50 8.76 34.54
N LEU A 261 12.93 9.64 33.63
CA LEU A 261 14.22 9.55 32.95
C LEU A 261 15.15 10.68 33.39
N GLU A 262 16.30 10.32 33.94
CA GLU A 262 17.33 11.26 34.37
C GLU A 262 18.67 10.95 33.70
N ILE A 263 19.46 11.99 33.43
CA ILE A 263 20.85 11.85 32.96
C ILE A 263 21.76 12.44 34.02
N LYS A 264 22.53 11.59 34.71
CA LYS A 264 23.47 11.99 35.78
C LYS A 264 24.88 11.58 35.38
N ASN A 265 25.78 12.56 35.26
CA ASN A 265 27.18 12.37 34.87
C ASN A 265 27.35 11.52 33.59
N GLY A 266 26.50 11.76 32.58
CA GLY A 266 26.53 11.04 31.31
C GLY A 266 25.93 9.62 31.32
N PHE A 267 25.40 9.15 32.45
CA PHE A 267 24.67 7.89 32.53
C PHE A 267 23.16 8.13 32.61
N VAL A 268 22.39 7.29 31.93
CA VAL A 268 20.93 7.33 31.98
C VAL A 268 20.42 6.53 33.19
N TYR A 269 19.48 7.09 33.93
CA TYR A 269 18.75 6.45 35.02
C TYR A 269 17.26 6.42 34.66
N ILE A 270 16.60 5.34 35.01
CA ILE A 270 15.16 5.10 34.80
C ILE A 270 14.59 4.74 36.16
N ASP A 271 13.65 5.53 36.66
CA ASP A 271 13.04 5.37 37.99
C ASP A 271 14.12 5.25 39.09
N GLY A 272 15.14 6.13 39.03
CA GLY A 272 16.29 6.14 39.94
C GLY A 272 17.33 5.03 39.75
N LYS A 273 17.08 4.05 38.86
CA LYS A 273 18.01 2.93 38.60
C LYS A 273 18.84 3.17 37.34
N LYS A 274 20.17 2.98 37.43
CA LYS A 274 21.07 3.13 36.27
C LYS A 274 20.67 2.17 35.14
N ASN A 275 20.43 2.71 33.94
CA ASN A 275 20.05 1.92 32.78
C ASN A 275 21.19 0.96 32.38
N GLN A 276 20.84 -0.31 32.21
CA GLN A 276 21.74 -1.34 31.73
C GLN A 276 21.50 -1.55 30.23
N LEU A 277 22.51 -1.20 29.42
CA LEU A 277 22.45 -1.44 27.98
C LEU A 277 22.76 -2.92 27.70
N PRO A 278 22.06 -3.55 26.73
CA PRO A 278 22.39 -4.90 26.32
C PRO A 278 23.81 -4.95 25.74
N ASN A 279 24.49 -6.08 25.96
CA ASN A 279 25.76 -6.37 25.32
C ASN A 279 25.58 -6.44 23.80
N ARG A 280 26.63 -6.09 23.08
CA ARG A 280 26.67 -6.13 21.62
C ARG A 280 26.70 -7.56 21.10
#